data_AF-A0A371GLD4-F1
#
_entry.id   AF-A0A371GLD4-F1
#
_cell.length_a   1.000
_cell.length_b   1.000
_cell.length_c   1.000
_cell.angle_alpha   90.00
_cell.angle_beta   90.00
_cell.angle_gamma   90.00
#
_symmetry.space_group_name_H-M   'P 1'
#
loop_
_entity.id
_entity.type
_entity.pdbx_description
1 polymer ?
#
loop_
_entity_poly.entity_id
_entity_poly.type
_entity_poly.pdbx_seq_one_letter_code
_entity_poly.pdbx_strand_id
1 'polypeptide(L)'
;MACIASQHGDHEEEICKVIADSPTEEAMPNKLDRIVLTKNMGVSSLARFVNTLGFMTQTIDAQCNLVVQELQLDKFNDRVKGRN
;
A
#
# COMPACT_ATOMS: atom_id res chain seq x y z
N MET A 1 -0.93 -10.55 1.24
CA MET A 1 -2.12 -10.27 2.07
C MET A 1 -2.77 -9.02 1.51
N ALA A 2 -3.90 -9.13 0.81
CA ALA A 2 -4.63 -7.98 0.27
C ALA A 2 -5.79 -7.64 1.23
N CYS A 3 -5.96 -6.37 1.59
CA CYS A 3 -7.09 -5.94 2.39
C CYS A 3 -8.32 -5.80 1.47
N ILE A 4 -9.35 -6.61 1.73
CA ILE A 4 -10.64 -6.51 1.03
C ILE A 4 -11.56 -5.62 1.87
N ALA A 5 -12.04 -4.54 1.28
CA ALA A 5 -13.08 -3.71 1.87
C ALA A 5 -14.45 -4.08 1.26
N SER A 6 -15.47 -4.17 2.11
CA SER A 6 -16.87 -4.32 1.72
C SER A 6 -17.65 -3.12 2.24
N GLN A 7 -18.56 -2.59 1.43
CA GLN A 7 -19.25 -1.34 1.68
C GLN A 7 -20.75 -1.56 1.91
N HIS A 8 -21.32 -0.87 2.90
CA HIS A 8 -22.76 -0.63 3.02
C HIS A 8 -23.00 0.88 2.92
N GLY A 9 -23.72 1.34 1.90
CA GLY A 9 -23.97 2.78 1.68
C GLY A 9 -23.24 3.34 0.46
N ASP A 10 -23.43 4.63 0.17
CA ASP A 10 -22.72 5.35 -0.90
C ASP A 10 -21.77 6.37 -0.27
N HIS A 11 -20.53 6.41 -0.74
CA HIS A 11 -19.44 7.18 -0.13
C HIS A 11 -18.68 7.96 -1.22
N GLU A 12 -19.42 8.63 -2.12
CA GLU A 12 -18.85 9.30 -3.31
C GLU A 12 -17.93 10.49 -2.97
N GLU A 13 -18.21 11.20 -1.88
CA GLU A 13 -17.46 12.38 -1.45
C GLU A 13 -16.48 12.09 -0.30
N GLU A 14 -16.42 10.84 0.17
CA GLU A 14 -15.61 10.47 1.33
C GLU A 14 -14.26 9.87 0.92
N ILE A 15 -13.18 10.33 1.56
CA ILE A 15 -11.87 9.67 1.47
C ILE A 15 -11.82 8.57 2.54
N CYS A 16 -12.16 7.35 2.15
CA CYS A 16 -12.05 6.20 3.02
C CYS A 16 -10.57 5.80 3.20
N LYS A 17 -10.18 5.50 4.44
CA LYS A 17 -8.82 5.10 4.81
C LYS A 17 -8.87 3.74 5.49
N VAL A 18 -7.96 2.85 5.12
CA VAL A 18 -7.74 1.59 5.82
C VAL A 18 -6.58 1.78 6.77
N ILE A 19 -6.82 1.49 8.05
CA ILE A 19 -5.81 1.49 9.09
C ILE A 19 -5.62 0.05 9.55
N ALA A 20 -4.39 -0.45 9.49
CA ALA A 20 -4.04 -1.77 10.00
C ALA A 20 -3.17 -1.64 11.25
N ASP A 21 -3.51 -2.41 12.29
CA ASP A 21 -2.69 -2.53 13.48
C ASP A 21 -1.73 -3.71 13.36
N SER A 22 -0.50 -3.50 13.85
CA SER A 22 0.51 -4.54 13.88
C SER A 22 0.13 -5.58 14.92
N PRO A 23 0.19 -6.88 14.62
CA PRO A 23 0.01 -7.93 15.62
C PRO A 23 1.19 -8.00 16.61
N THR A 24 2.32 -7.34 16.32
CA THR A 24 3.52 -7.32 17.16
C THR A 24 4.01 -5.88 17.41
N GLU A 25 4.45 -5.60 18.65
CA GLU A 25 4.93 -4.28 19.06
C GLU A 25 6.21 -3.83 18.34
N GLU A 26 6.94 -4.77 17.73
CA GLU A 26 8.26 -4.54 17.14
C GLU A 26 8.23 -3.90 15.74
N ALA A 27 7.06 -3.79 15.13
CA ALA A 27 6.93 -3.39 13.74
C ALA A 27 6.69 -1.87 13.60
N MET A 28 7.50 -1.17 12.81
CA MET A 28 7.31 0.26 12.60
C MET A 28 6.05 0.51 11.76
N PRO A 29 5.22 1.49 12.15
CA PRO A 29 3.93 1.69 11.53
C PRO A 29 4.06 2.31 10.13
N ASN A 30 3.72 1.55 9.09
CA ASN A 30 3.27 2.10 7.81
C ASN A 30 1.80 1.68 7.61
N LYS A 31 0.92 2.34 8.37
CA LYS A 31 -0.39 1.82 8.75
C LYS A 31 -1.56 2.25 7.86
N LEU A 32 -1.33 3.06 6.82
CA LEU A 32 -2.42 3.80 6.17
C LEU A 32 -2.37 3.70 4.65
N ASP A 33 -3.48 3.29 4.06
CA ASP A 33 -3.74 3.43 2.64
C ASP A 33 -5.16 3.95 2.39
N ARG A 34 -5.41 4.48 1.20
CA ARG A 34 -6.68 5.08 0.81
C ARG A 34 -7.42 4.16 -0.16
N ILE A 35 -8.74 4.14 -0.04
CA ILE A 35 -9.62 3.36 -0.91
C ILE A 35 -10.77 4.23 -1.41
N VAL A 36 -11.14 4.06 -2.67
CA VAL A 36 -12.29 4.73 -3.28
C VAL A 36 -13.50 3.82 -3.21
N LEU A 37 -14.55 4.28 -2.52
CA LEU A 37 -15.80 3.56 -2.28
C LEU A 37 -16.99 4.30 -2.91
N THR A 38 -17.01 4.46 -4.24
CA THR A 38 -18.18 4.98 -4.97
C THR A 38 -18.91 3.85 -5.71
N LYS A 39 -20.24 3.98 -5.80
CA LYS A 39 -21.12 3.09 -6.58
C LYS A 39 -21.02 3.31 -8.09
N ASN A 40 -20.55 4.48 -8.54
CA ASN A 40 -20.56 4.91 -9.94
C ASN A 40 -19.26 4.61 -10.72
N MET A 41 -18.53 3.56 -10.34
CA MET A 41 -17.23 3.24 -10.97
C MET A 41 -17.32 2.29 -12.18
N GLY A 42 -18.53 1.86 -12.56
CA GLY A 42 -18.70 0.84 -13.61
C GLY A 42 -18.14 -0.54 -13.24
N VAL A 43 -17.82 -0.77 -11.96
CA VAL A 43 -17.30 -2.04 -11.44
C VAL A 43 -18.46 -2.85 -10.85
N SER A 44 -18.66 -4.07 -11.33
CA SER A 44 -19.78 -4.94 -10.92
C SER A 44 -19.61 -5.57 -9.54
N SER A 45 -18.38 -5.63 -9.03
CA SER A 45 -18.07 -6.19 -7.72
C SER A 45 -18.19 -5.13 -6.62
N LEU A 46 -18.82 -5.51 -5.50
CA LEU A 46 -18.84 -4.73 -4.26
C LEU A 46 -17.52 -4.83 -3.48
N ALA A 47 -16.69 -5.83 -3.78
CA ALA A 47 -15.38 -5.97 -3.15
C ALA A 47 -14.37 -5.02 -3.78
N ARG A 48 -13.66 -4.27 -2.94
CA ARG A 48 -12.60 -3.35 -3.35
C ARG A 48 -11.26 -3.80 -2.76
N PHE A 49 -10.21 -3.71 -3.56
CA PHE A 49 -8.85 -4.05 -3.17
C PHE A 49 -8.07 -2.78 -2.85
N VAL A 50 -7.32 -2.84 -1.76
CA VAL A 50 -6.42 -1.78 -1.29
C VAL A 50 -4.98 -2.25 -1.48
N ASN A 51 -4.01 -1.34 -1.59
CA ASN A 51 -2.62 -1.79 -1.63
C ASN A 51 -2.30 -2.50 -0.32
N THR A 52 -1.37 -3.44 -0.41
CA THR A 52 -0.93 -4.19 0.75
C THR A 52 -0.28 -3.25 1.76
N LEU A 53 -0.81 -3.19 2.97
CA LEU A 53 -0.16 -2.54 4.09
C LEU A 53 0.93 -3.46 4.62
N GLY A 54 2.15 -2.94 4.74
CA GLY A 54 3.30 -3.66 5.25
C GLY A 54 3.80 -3.01 6.53
N PHE A 55 4.25 -3.83 7.47
CA PHE A 55 4.97 -3.35 8.65
C PHE A 55 6.47 -3.47 8.42
N MET A 56 7.22 -2.46 8.81
CA MET A 56 8.67 -2.45 8.63
C MET A 56 9.32 -3.12 9.85
N THR A 57 10.21 -4.08 9.60
CA THR A 57 11.01 -4.74 10.64
C THR A 57 12.07 -3.79 11.19
N GLN A 58 12.56 -4.04 12.42
CA GLN A 58 13.63 -3.23 13.02
C GLN A 58 14.98 -3.43 12.31
N THR A 59 15.22 -4.62 11.78
CA THR A 59 16.43 -4.99 11.06
C THR A 59 16.11 -5.32 9.60
N ILE A 60 17.06 -5.00 8.72
CA ILE A 60 16.96 -5.32 7.29
C ILE A 60 17.41 -6.77 7.10
N ASP A 61 16.60 -7.56 6.39
CA ASP A 61 17.01 -8.90 6.00
C ASP A 61 18.11 -8.83 4.94
N ALA A 62 19.16 -9.66 5.07
CA ALA A 62 20.28 -9.67 4.13
C ALA A 62 19.85 -9.96 2.68
N GLN A 63 18.75 -10.68 2.48
CA GLN A 63 18.17 -10.99 1.18
C GLN A 63 17.52 -9.78 0.50
N CYS A 64 17.19 -8.71 1.24
CA CYS A 64 16.62 -7.49 0.64
C CYS A 64 17.53 -6.90 -0.45
N ASN A 65 18.85 -7.03 -0.31
CA ASN A 65 19.81 -6.56 -1.31
C ASN A 65 19.66 -7.27 -2.66
N LEU A 66 19.32 -8.57 -2.65
CA LEU A 66 19.11 -9.35 -3.88
C LEU A 66 17.90 -8.81 -4.64
N VAL A 67 16.81 -8.53 -3.92
CA VAL A 67 15.57 -7.99 -4.51
C VAL A 67 15.78 -6.59 -5.08
N VAL A 68 16.52 -5.72 -4.37
CA VAL A 68 16.84 -4.36 -4.86
C VAL A 68 17.60 -4.41 -6.18
N GLN A 69 18.57 -5.32 -6.30
CA GLN A 69 19.37 -5.51 -7.52
C GLN A 69 18.53 -6.10 -8.67
N GLU A 70 17.70 -7.11 -8.38
CA GLU A 70 16.82 -7.74 -9.36
C GLU A 70 15.85 -6.71 -9.99
N LEU A 71 15.25 -5.87 -9.14
CA LEU A 71 14.33 -4.82 -9.56
C LEU A 71 15.03 -3.54 -10.06
N GLN A 72 16.36 -3.51 -10.01
CA GLN A 72 17.20 -2.36 -10.41
C GLN A 72 16.82 -1.04 -9.70
N LEU A 73 16.35 -1.13 -8.46
CA LEU A 73 15.89 0.03 -7.68
C LEU A 73 17.04 0.96 -7.28
N ASP A 74 18.27 0.43 -7.23
CA ASP A 74 19.52 1.17 -7.03
C ASP A 74 19.79 2.19 -8.15
N LYS A 75 19.28 1.96 -9.37
CA LYS A 75 19.52 2.81 -10.55
C LYS A 75 18.46 3.89 -10.76
N PHE A 76 17.38 3.91 -9.97
CA PHE A 76 16.30 4.89 -10.14
C PHE A 76 16.70 6.30 -9.71
N ASN A 77 17.66 6.45 -8.78
CA ASN A 77 18.11 7.76 -8.31
C ASN A 77 18.84 8.58 -9.38
N ASP A 78 19.37 7.95 -10.43
CA ASP A 78 20.12 8.66 -11.48
C ASP A 78 19.20 9.34 -12.51
N ARG A 79 17.94 8.90 -12.65
CA ARG A 79 17.00 9.48 -13.63
C ARG A 79 16.28 10.74 -13.14
N VAL A 80 16.13 10.91 -11.82
CA VAL A 80 15.46 12.10 -11.25
C VAL A 80 16.40 13.31 -11.22
N LYS A 81 17.72 13.09 -11.18
CA LYS A 81 18.72 14.17 -11.18
C LYS A 81 18.90 14.88 -12.54
N GLY A 82 18.23 14.41 -13.59
CA GLY A 82 18.37 14.90 -14.98
C GLY A 82 17.19 15.68 -15.56
N ARG A 83 16.20 16.09 -14.75
CA ARG A 83 15.15 17.04 -15.17
C ARG A 83 15.37 18.38 -14.48
N ASN A 84 16.24 19.20 -15.07
CA ASN A 84 16.24 20.65 -14.91
C ASN A 84 15.77 21.24 -16.24
#